data_AF-A0A966S7X3-F1
#
_entry.id   AF-A0A966S7X3-F1
#
_cell.length_a   1.000
_cell.length_b   1.000
_cell.length_c   1.000
_cell.angle_alpha   90.00
_cell.angle_beta   90.00
_cell.angle_gamma   90.00
#
_symmetry.space_group_name_H-M   'P 1'
#
loop_
_entity.id
_entity.type
_entity.pdbx_description
1 polymer ?
#
loop_
_entity_poly.entity_id
_entity_poly.type
_entity_poly.pdbx_seq_one_letter_code
_entity_poly.pdbx_strand_id
1 'polypeptide(L)' 'MAHRDGDGFIRCQCGHSHWGVHGAAGLLLVRTDLARPSVLLQLRAGWTHGGGTWALPGGARDSHEDVVTAALREAAE' A
#
# COMPACT_ATOMS: atom_id res chain seq x y z
N MET A 1 -10.97 4.64 18.18
CA MET A 1 -10.50 4.57 16.78
C MET A 1 -10.58 3.11 16.38
N ALA A 2 -11.23 2.79 15.26
CA ALA A 2 -11.33 1.42 14.79
C ALA A 2 -10.05 1.12 13.99
N HIS A 3 -9.22 0.22 14.50
CA HIS A 3 -8.02 -0.25 13.81
C HIS A 3 -8.46 -1.15 12.64
N ARG A 4 -7.89 -0.93 11.45
CA ARG A 4 -8.23 -1.63 10.18
C ARG A 4 -9.64 -1.32 9.65
N ASP A 5 -10.16 -0.14 9.91
CA ASP A 5 -11.41 0.31 9.26
C ASP A 5 -11.23 0.70 7.79
N GLY A 6 -9.98 0.82 7.32
CA GLY A 6 -9.63 0.95 5.91
C GLY A 6 -9.72 -0.35 5.10
N ASP A 7 -9.77 -1.52 5.75
CA ASP A 7 -9.76 -2.81 5.07
C ASP A 7 -11.07 -3.09 4.34
N GLY A 8 -10.95 -3.34 3.03
CA GLY A 8 -12.09 -3.71 2.20
C GLY A 8 -11.95 -3.27 0.76
N PHE A 9 -12.91 -3.72 -0.06
CA PHE A 9 -12.97 -3.37 -1.47
C PHE A 9 -14.01 -2.29 -1.73
N ILE A 10 -13.63 -1.31 -2.57
CA ILE A 10 -14.55 -0.38 -3.19
C ILE A 10 -14.59 -0.61 -4.70
N ARG A 11 -15.75 -0.35 -5.31
CA ARG A 11 -15.91 -0.43 -6.75
C ARG A 11 -15.94 0.96 -7.35
N CYS A 12 -15.04 1.24 -8.29
CA CYS A 12 -15.03 2.53 -8.97
C CYS A 12 -16.08 2.59 -10.09
N GLN A 13 -16.35 3.79 -10.61
CA GLN A 13 -17.29 4.01 -11.70
C GLN A 13 -16.88 3.29 -13.00
N CYS A 14 -15.60 2.99 -13.17
CA CYS A 14 -15.08 2.20 -14.29
C CYS A 14 -15.29 0.68 -14.13
N GLY A 15 -15.89 0.22 -13.02
CA GLY A 15 -16.16 -1.20 -12.77
C GLY A 15 -15.01 -1.99 -12.14
N HIS A 16 -13.89 -1.35 -11.82
CA HIS A 16 -12.76 -2.00 -11.14
C HIS A 16 -12.94 -2.07 -9.62
N SER A 17 -12.35 -3.09 -8.99
CA SER A 17 -12.28 -3.24 -7.55
C SER A 17 -10.95 -2.71 -7.02
N HIS A 18 -10.98 -1.89 -5.98
CA HIS A 18 -9.81 -1.31 -5.33
C HIS A 18 -9.80 -1.68 -3.85
N TRP A 19 -8.65 -2.12 -3.34
CA TRP A 19 -8.43 -2.38 -1.92
C TRP A 19 -8.17 -1.05 -1.18
N GLY A 20 -8.76 -0.88 0.00
CA GLY A 20 -8.67 0.34 0.81
C GLY A 20 -9.91 1.22 0.66
N VAL A 21 -10.86 1.11 1.58
CA VAL A 21 -12.16 1.82 1.50
C VAL A 21 -12.02 3.34 1.66
N HIS A 22 -10.96 3.77 2.33
CA HIS A 22 -10.58 5.18 2.49
C HIS A 22 -9.37 5.57 1.62
N GLY A 23 -9.03 4.73 0.64
CA GLY A 23 -7.82 4.83 -0.18
C GLY A 23 -6.67 4.00 0.37
N ALA A 24 -5.52 4.11 -0.29
CA ALA A 24 -4.30 3.40 0.04
C ALA A 24 -3.13 4.38 0.08
N ALA A 25 -2.10 4.05 0.86
CA ALA A 25 -0.87 4.81 0.97
C ALA A 25 0.35 3.87 0.96
N GLY A 26 1.48 4.34 0.44
CA GLY A 26 2.70 3.55 0.34
C GLY A 26 3.93 4.40 0.07
N LEU A 27 5.11 3.80 0.25
CA LEU A 27 6.40 4.48 0.12
C LEU A 27 7.17 4.02 -1.12
N LEU A 28 7.64 4.99 -1.91
CA LEU A 28 8.66 4.76 -2.94
C LEU A 28 10.02 5.16 -2.38
N LEU A 29 10.76 4.18 -1.85
CA LEU A 29 12.12 4.40 -1.38
C LEU A 29 13.10 4.25 -2.55
N VAL A 30 13.81 5.33 -2.87
CA VAL A 30 14.79 5.39 -3.95
C VAL A 30 16.19 5.47 -3.37
N ARG A 31 17.05 4.55 -3.80
CA ARG A 31 18.47 4.54 -3.45
C ARG A 31 19.27 5.12 -4.63
N THR A 32 19.95 6.24 -4.38
CA THR A 32 20.61 7.06 -5.42
C THR A 32 22.14 7.05 -5.35
N ASP A 33 22.73 6.37 -4.36
CA ASP A 33 24.19 6.23 -4.17
C ASP A 33 24.82 5.13 -5.06
N LEU A 34 24.04 4.52 -5.95
CA LEU A 34 24.47 3.47 -6.88
C LEU A 34 24.63 4.01 -8.30
N ALA A 35 25.42 3.32 -9.12
CA ALA A 35 25.61 3.67 -10.54
C ALA A 35 24.28 3.73 -11.34
N ARG A 36 23.27 2.98 -10.92
CA ARG A 36 21.89 3.09 -11.39
C ARG A 36 20.97 3.24 -10.18
N PRO A 37 20.04 4.21 -10.17
CA PRO A 37 19.04 4.31 -9.11
C PRO A 37 18.28 3.00 -8.95
N SER A 38 18.07 2.58 -7.72
CA SER A 38 17.28 1.39 -7.39
C SER A 38 16.13 1.75 -6.46
N VAL A 39 15.09 0.93 -6.47
CA VAL A 39 13.89 1.11 -5.65
C VAL A 39 13.68 -0.10 -4.77
N LEU A 40 13.20 0.12 -3.54
CA LEU A 40 12.78 -0.98 -2.67
C LEU A 40 11.41 -1.49 -3.12
N LEU A 41 11.30 -2.81 -3.30
CA LEU A 41 10.04 -3.50 -3.55
C LEU A 41 9.86 -4.63 -2.54
N GLN A 42 8.61 -4.95 -2.22
CA GLN A 42 8.20 -6.08 -1.41
C GLN A 42 7.51 -7.13 -2.30
N LEU A 43 7.87 -8.40 -2.12
CA LEU A 43 7.15 -9.51 -2.74
C LEU A 43 5.92 -9.84 -1.91
N ARG A 44 4.74 -9.73 -2.52
CA ARG A 44 3.48 -9.92 -1.81
C ARG A 44 3.18 -11.39 -1.58
N ALA A 45 2.71 -11.72 -0.37
CA ALA A 45 2.28 -13.06 -0.03
C ALA A 45 1.20 -13.56 -1.01
N GLY A 46 1.30 -14.83 -1.42
CA GLY A 46 0.50 -15.39 -2.53
C GLY A 46 -1.02 -15.34 -2.31
N TRP A 47 -1.47 -15.31 -1.04
CA TRP A 47 -2.89 -15.26 -0.68
C TRP A 47 -3.50 -13.85 -0.66
N THR A 48 -2.72 -12.81 -0.99
CA THR A 48 -3.21 -11.42 -1.00
C THR A 48 -3.74 -11.02 -2.38
N HIS A 49 -4.53 -9.94 -2.46
CA HIS A 49 -5.09 -9.43 -3.74
C HIS A 49 -3.99 -9.01 -4.71
N GLY A 50 -3.57 -9.84 -5.66
CA GLY A 50 -2.37 -9.60 -6.48
C GLY A 50 -1.09 -10.14 -5.82
N GLY A 51 -1.20 -11.20 -5.03
CA GLY A 51 -0.07 -11.92 -4.46
C GLY A 51 0.88 -12.47 -5.51
N GLY A 52 2.14 -12.68 -5.13
CA GLY A 52 3.20 -13.15 -6.03
C GLY A 52 3.80 -12.06 -6.93
N THR A 53 3.34 -10.81 -6.83
CA THR A 53 3.93 -9.66 -7.54
C THR A 53 4.81 -8.83 -6.62
N TRP A 54 5.79 -8.15 -7.20
CA TRP A 54 6.55 -7.10 -6.54
C TRP A 54 5.75 -5.79 -6.52
N ALA A 55 5.67 -5.14 -5.37
CA ALA A 55 4.97 -3.89 -5.18
C ALA A 55 5.73 -2.96 -4.23
N LEU A 56 5.31 -1.70 -4.15
CA LEU A 56 5.78 -0.79 -3.10
C LEU A 56 5.24 -1.24 -1.74
N PRO A 57 6.01 -1.08 -0.65
CA PRO A 57 5.47 -1.24 0.69
C PRO A 57 4.34 -0.22 0.92
N GLY A 58 3.19 -0.71 1.38
CA GLY A 58 1.98 0.09 1.51
C GLY A 58 0.71 -0.76 1.60
N GLY A 59 -0.38 -0.11 1.94
CA GLY A 59 -1.67 -0.77 2.18
C GLY A 59 -2.83 0.20 2.37
N ALA A 60 -3.90 -0.30 2.98
CA ALA A 60 -5.12 0.45 3.17
C ALA A 60 -4.94 1.54 4.23
N ARG A 61 -5.48 2.74 3.96
CA ARG A 61 -5.46 3.83 4.93
C ARG A 61 -6.68 3.70 5.85
N ASP A 62 -6.47 3.78 7.17
CA ASP A 62 -7.59 3.88 8.11
C ASP A 62 -8.21 5.29 8.09
N SER A 63 -9.48 5.39 8.46
CA SER A 63 -10.28 6.62 8.33
C SER A 63 -9.66 7.85 9.03
N HIS A 64 -8.92 7.59 10.11
CA HIS A 64 -8.33 8.57 11.00
C HIS A 64 -6.87 8.91 10.70
N GLU A 65 -6.25 8.22 9.73
CA GLU A 65 -4.85 8.44 9.36
C GLU A 65 -4.72 9.45 8.23
N ASP A 66 -3.68 10.27 8.25
CA ASP A 66 -3.22 10.95 7.04
C ASP A 66 -2.40 10.00 6.15
N VAL A 67 -2.10 10.45 4.93
CA VAL A 67 -1.39 9.62 3.94
C VAL A 67 0.04 9.27 4.35
N VAL A 68 0.72 10.12 5.13
CA VAL A 68 2.11 9.88 5.55
C VAL A 68 2.14 8.86 6.68
N THR A 69 1.26 9.01 7.66
CA THR A 69 1.10 8.12 8.80
C THR A 69 0.75 6.71 8.34
N ALA A 70 -0.23 6.57 7.45
CA ALA A 70 -0.61 5.27 6.89
C ALA A 70 0.54 4.63 6.09
N ALA A 71 1.25 5.40 5.25
CA ALA A 71 2.36 4.87 4.48
C ALA A 71 3.52 4.36 5.37
N LEU A 72 3.81 5.06 6.48
CA LEU A 72 4.84 4.65 7.44
C LEU A 72 4.42 3.42 8.24
N ARG A 73 3.15 3.34 8.68
CA ARG A 73 2.60 2.17 9.37
C ARG A 73 2.67 0.93 8.49
N GLU A 74 2.09 0.99 7.30
CA GLU A 74 2.03 -0.13 6.35
C GLU A 74 3.43 -0.60 5.92
N ALA A 75 4.42 0.29 5.83
CA ALA A 75 5.79 -0.09 5.52
C ALA A 75 6.52 -0.79 6.69
N ALA A 76 5.99 -0.70 7.91
CA ALA A 76 6.55 -1.33 9.10
C ALA A 76 5.89 -2.68 9.44
N GLU A 77 4.73 -3.01 8.85
CA GLU A 77 4.02 -4.29 8.98
C GLU A 77 4.65 -5.42 8.14
#